data_AF-A0A969PYV2-F1
#
_entry.id   AF-A0A969PYV2-F1
#
_cell.length_a   1.000
_cell.length_b   1.000
_cell.length_c   1.000
_cell.angle_alpha   90.00
_cell.angle_beta   90.00
_cell.angle_gamma   90.00
#
_symmetry.space_group_name_H-M   'P 1'
#
loop_
_entity.id
_entity.type
_entity.pdbx_description
1 polymer ?
#
loop_
_entity_poly.entity_id
_entity_poly.type
_entity_poly.pdbx_seq_one_letter_code
_entity_poly.pdbx_strand_id
1 'polypeptide(L)'
;MRICDLLEEIADSLPLHVDRLKCFYAATMLRTSVAIHQMDEDRGLFPLMRKHGALEDGVLASLDRLETEHMDDESLSSDIIDALENLARGKALQSVDGMSFMLRAFFDSHRRHILFENQIILPMARKILNADHLAEIEQVILENRSISKASFFSPSPCASAKAAFMQRNQWSD
;
A
#
# COMPACT_ATOMS: atom_id res chain seq x y z
N MET A 1 11.58 8.59 2.41
CA MET A 1 10.56 7.55 2.66
C MET A 1 11.04 6.34 1.87
N ARG A 2 11.60 5.33 2.56
CA ARG A 2 12.68 4.48 1.99
C ARG A 2 12.32 3.70 0.71
N ILE A 3 11.05 3.34 0.50
CA ILE A 3 10.63 2.62 -0.72
C ILE A 3 10.53 3.54 -1.93
N CYS A 4 9.93 4.72 -1.80
CA CYS A 4 9.81 5.68 -2.91
C CYS A 4 11.19 6.09 -3.45
N ASP A 5 12.13 6.36 -2.53
CA ASP A 5 13.49 6.76 -2.89
C ASP A 5 14.21 5.62 -3.64
N LEU A 6 14.00 4.37 -3.21
CA LEU A 6 14.53 3.19 -3.90
C LEU A 6 13.93 2.97 -5.28
N LEU A 7 12.61 3.14 -5.44
CA LEU A 7 11.94 3.02 -6.74
C LEU A 7 12.39 4.10 -7.72
N GLU A 8 12.62 5.32 -7.22
CA GLU A 8 13.18 6.42 -8.01
C GLU A 8 14.61 6.13 -8.46
N GLU A 9 15.48 5.66 -7.55
CA GLU A 9 16.84 5.22 -7.92
C GLU A 9 16.83 4.12 -9.00
N ILE A 10 15.90 3.15 -8.90
CA ILE A 10 15.74 2.11 -9.91
C ILE A 10 15.31 2.74 -11.23
N ALA A 11 14.29 3.60 -11.24
CA ALA A 11 13.77 4.25 -12.44
C ALA A 11 14.85 5.09 -13.15
N ASP A 12 15.65 5.84 -12.41
CA ASP A 12 16.73 6.68 -12.95
C ASP A 12 17.90 5.86 -13.53
N SER A 13 18.04 4.60 -13.10
CA SER A 13 19.10 3.71 -13.57
C SER A 13 18.72 2.88 -14.80
N LEU A 14 17.45 2.90 -15.22
CA LEU A 14 16.99 2.15 -16.39
C LEU A 14 17.42 2.82 -17.71
N PRO A 15 17.72 2.03 -18.77
CA PRO A 15 17.91 0.57 -18.76
C PRO A 15 19.36 0.15 -18.47
N LEU A 16 20.30 1.11 -18.39
CA LEU A 16 21.74 0.86 -18.51
C LEU A 16 22.34 0.19 -17.26
N HIS A 17 21.78 0.46 -16.07
CA HIS A 17 22.37 0.06 -14.79
C HIS A 17 21.33 -0.61 -13.88
N VAL A 18 20.78 -1.75 -14.33
CA VAL A 18 19.85 -2.53 -13.50
C VAL A 18 20.57 -3.21 -12.34
N ASP A 19 20.32 -2.73 -11.12
CA ASP A 19 20.74 -3.38 -9.89
C ASP A 19 19.71 -4.42 -9.44
N ARG A 20 20.06 -5.70 -9.63
CA ARG A 20 19.17 -6.84 -9.33
C ARG A 20 18.81 -6.95 -7.85
N LEU A 21 19.72 -6.56 -6.96
CA LEU A 21 19.47 -6.63 -5.51
C LEU A 21 18.49 -5.53 -5.09
N LYS A 22 18.65 -4.32 -5.64
CA LYS A 22 17.67 -3.24 -5.44
C LYS A 22 16.29 -3.63 -5.95
N CYS A 23 16.20 -4.25 -7.14
CA CYS A 23 14.92 -4.73 -7.67
C CYS A 23 14.26 -5.77 -6.75
N PHE A 24 15.01 -6.77 -6.28
CA PHE A 24 14.50 -7.77 -5.34
C PHE A 24 14.02 -7.14 -4.04
N TYR A 25 14.81 -6.23 -3.48
CA TYR A 25 14.49 -5.56 -2.22
C TYR A 25 13.25 -4.67 -2.36
N ALA A 26 13.14 -3.91 -3.44
CA ALA A 26 11.96 -3.08 -3.75
C ALA A 26 10.69 -3.93 -3.90
N ALA A 27 10.74 -5.03 -4.65
CA ALA A 27 9.61 -5.95 -4.79
C ALA A 27 9.17 -6.53 -3.43
N THR A 28 10.13 -6.87 -2.57
CA THR A 28 9.86 -7.38 -1.22
C THR A 28 9.20 -6.31 -0.34
N MET A 29 9.70 -5.06 -0.38
CA MET A 29 9.12 -3.96 0.39
C MET A 29 7.69 -3.62 -0.03
N LEU A 30 7.39 -3.61 -1.34
CA LEU A 30 6.03 -3.39 -1.85
C LEU A 30 5.08 -4.50 -1.36
N ARG A 31 5.49 -5.77 -1.50
CA ARG A 31 4.70 -6.93 -1.06
C ARG A 31 4.48 -6.99 0.45
N THR A 32 5.38 -6.39 1.23
CA THR A 32 5.34 -6.48 2.70
C THR A 32 5.02 -5.14 3.32
N SER A 33 6.01 -4.26 3.44
CA SER A 33 5.91 -3.02 4.22
C SER A 33 4.75 -2.13 3.76
N VAL A 34 4.57 -1.95 2.44
CA VAL A 34 3.47 -1.13 1.91
C VAL A 34 2.12 -1.83 2.10
N ALA A 35 1.98 -3.08 1.64
CA ALA A 35 0.73 -3.82 1.78
C ALA A 35 0.27 -3.96 3.24
N ILE A 36 1.21 -4.18 4.17
CA ILE A 36 0.91 -4.27 5.60
C ILE A 36 0.46 -2.92 6.17
N HIS A 37 1.10 -1.82 5.78
CA HIS A 37 0.72 -0.47 6.20
C HIS A 37 -0.74 -0.18 5.81
N GLN A 38 -1.08 -0.42 4.55
CA GLN A 38 -2.45 -0.26 4.04
C GLN A 38 -3.44 -1.16 4.79
N MET A 39 -3.07 -2.42 5.06
CA MET A 39 -3.91 -3.33 5.86
C MET A 39 -4.13 -2.86 7.31
N ASP A 40 -3.13 -2.24 7.94
CA ASP A 40 -3.25 -1.70 9.30
C ASP A 40 -4.24 -0.51 9.32
N GLU A 41 -4.25 0.28 8.27
CA GLU A 41 -5.16 1.41 8.10
C GLU A 41 -6.58 0.97 7.80
N ASP A 42 -6.76 0.16 6.76
CA ASP A 42 -8.07 -0.29 6.27
C ASP A 42 -8.82 -1.14 7.30
N ARG A 43 -8.10 -1.92 8.11
CA ARG A 43 -8.70 -2.83 9.10
C ARG A 43 -8.69 -2.30 10.52
N GLY A 44 -7.81 -1.36 10.83
CA GLY A 44 -7.61 -0.83 12.18
C GLY A 44 -8.00 0.63 12.28
N LEU A 45 -7.17 1.50 11.69
CA LEU A 45 -7.30 2.95 11.88
C LEU A 45 -8.60 3.52 11.32
N PHE A 46 -8.89 3.29 10.03
CA PHE A 46 -10.01 3.92 9.34
C PHE A 46 -11.38 3.48 9.89
N PRO A 47 -11.64 2.19 10.18
CA PRO A 47 -12.91 1.78 10.78
C PRO A 47 -13.19 2.46 12.11
N LEU A 48 -12.18 2.61 12.98
CA LEU A 48 -12.33 3.28 14.26
C LEU A 48 -12.53 4.79 14.10
N MET A 49 -11.82 5.43 13.17
CA MET A 49 -12.05 6.83 12.84
C MET A 49 -13.47 7.07 12.32
N ARG A 50 -14.02 6.20 11.47
CA ARG A 50 -15.41 6.28 10.99
C ARG A 50 -16.41 6.13 12.13
N LYS A 51 -16.18 5.15 13.01
CA LYS A 51 -17.08 4.85 14.13
C LYS A 51 -17.14 5.96 15.17
N HIS A 52 -16.01 6.65 15.41
CA HIS A 52 -15.88 7.60 16.52
C HIS A 52 -15.71 9.07 16.09
N GLY A 53 -15.42 9.33 14.82
CA GLY A 53 -15.06 10.66 14.30
C GLY A 53 -16.02 11.27 13.29
N ALA A 54 -17.17 10.63 13.04
CA ALA A 54 -18.13 10.98 11.98
C ALA A 54 -18.83 12.35 12.09
N LEU A 55 -18.43 13.25 13.01
CA LEU A 55 -19.07 14.56 13.18
C LEU A 55 -18.51 15.65 12.26
N GLU A 56 -17.41 15.40 11.53
CA GLU A 56 -16.84 16.32 10.55
C GLU A 56 -16.87 15.71 9.15
N ASP A 57 -17.76 16.19 8.27
CA ASP A 57 -17.96 15.66 6.90
C ASP A 57 -16.66 15.51 6.09
N GLY A 58 -15.66 16.36 6.34
CA GLY A 58 -14.35 16.31 5.67
C GLY A 58 -13.51 15.07 6.03
N VAL A 59 -13.72 14.46 7.19
CA VAL A 59 -12.97 13.27 7.62
C VAL A 59 -13.41 12.06 6.81
N LEU A 60 -14.72 11.81 6.71
CA LEU A 60 -15.25 10.65 5.98
C LEU A 60 -14.85 10.67 4.51
N ALA A 61 -14.98 11.83 3.85
CA ALA A 61 -14.55 12.00 2.46
C ALA A 61 -13.04 11.78 2.28
N SER A 62 -12.22 12.16 3.28
CA SER A 62 -10.78 11.91 3.25
C SER A 62 -10.45 10.42 3.38
N LEU A 63 -11.18 9.69 4.23
CA LEU A 63 -11.01 8.24 4.37
C LEU A 63 -11.43 7.49 3.10
N ASP A 64 -12.58 7.85 2.51
CA ASP A 64 -13.04 7.27 1.24
C ASP A 64 -12.01 7.46 0.11
N ARG A 65 -11.41 8.65 0.06
CA ARG A 65 -10.33 8.96 -0.90
C ARG A 65 -9.12 8.06 -0.70
N LEU A 66 -8.66 7.87 0.55
CA LEU A 66 -7.48 7.06 0.84
C LEU A 66 -7.70 5.58 0.58
N GLU A 67 -8.86 5.04 0.96
CA GLU A 67 -9.23 3.65 0.65
C GLU A 67 -9.28 3.42 -0.87
N THR A 68 -9.77 4.40 -1.64
CA THR A 68 -9.73 4.34 -3.12
C THR A 68 -8.28 4.36 -3.64
N GLU A 69 -7.43 5.23 -3.08
CA GLU A 69 -6.00 5.26 -3.42
C GLU A 69 -5.30 3.94 -3.08
N HIS A 70 -5.64 3.28 -1.97
CA HIS A 70 -5.11 1.95 -1.64
C HIS A 70 -5.48 0.90 -2.69
N MET A 71 -6.72 0.91 -3.18
CA MET A 71 -7.17 -0.02 -4.21
C MET A 71 -6.44 0.19 -5.55
N ASP A 72 -6.23 1.45 -5.94
CA ASP A 72 -5.48 1.79 -7.14
C ASP A 72 -4.00 1.40 -7.01
N ASP A 73 -3.40 1.70 -5.84
CA ASP A 73 -2.01 1.36 -5.51
C ASP A 73 -1.79 -0.15 -5.45
N GLU A 74 -2.74 -0.96 -4.98
CA GLU A 74 -2.62 -2.43 -4.93
C GLU A 74 -2.44 -3.01 -6.35
N SER A 75 -3.26 -2.55 -7.30
CA SER A 75 -3.19 -3.02 -8.69
C SER A 75 -1.85 -2.64 -9.33
N LEU A 76 -1.44 -1.37 -9.19
CA LEU A 76 -0.17 -0.89 -9.74
C LEU A 76 1.04 -1.55 -9.07
N SER A 77 0.98 -1.77 -7.75
CA SER A 77 2.03 -2.46 -7.01
C SER A 77 2.25 -3.87 -7.49
N SER A 78 1.17 -4.61 -7.82
CA SER A 78 1.29 -5.97 -8.35
C SER A 78 2.10 -6.01 -9.65
N ASP A 79 1.80 -5.11 -10.59
CA ASP A 79 2.50 -5.04 -11.88
C ASP A 79 3.98 -4.63 -11.69
N ILE A 80 4.24 -3.68 -10.81
CA ILE A 80 5.60 -3.25 -10.47
C ILE A 80 6.40 -4.39 -9.81
N ILE A 81 5.78 -5.12 -8.87
CA ILE A 81 6.41 -6.26 -8.20
C ILE A 81 6.83 -7.31 -9.23
N ASP A 82 5.94 -7.71 -10.13
CA ASP A 82 6.24 -8.73 -11.14
C ASP A 82 7.38 -8.28 -12.08
N ALA A 83 7.38 -7.02 -12.50
CA ALA A 83 8.44 -6.46 -13.32
C ALA A 83 9.79 -6.41 -12.57
N LEU A 84 9.80 -5.96 -11.32
CA LEU A 84 11.00 -5.92 -10.48
C LEU A 84 11.55 -7.31 -10.20
N GLU A 85 10.72 -8.31 -9.95
CA GLU A 85 11.19 -9.67 -9.75
C GLU A 85 11.77 -10.29 -11.03
N ASN A 86 11.21 -9.97 -12.20
CA ASN A 86 11.78 -10.40 -13.48
C ASN A 86 13.17 -9.77 -13.68
N LEU A 87 13.32 -8.47 -13.38
CA LEU A 87 14.61 -7.80 -13.39
C LEU A 87 15.61 -8.42 -12.39
N ALA A 88 15.16 -8.73 -11.17
CA ALA A 88 15.99 -9.38 -10.16
C ALA A 88 16.51 -10.76 -10.61
N ARG A 89 15.71 -11.50 -11.39
CA ARG A 89 16.10 -12.77 -12.02
C ARG A 89 16.96 -12.59 -13.28
N GLY A 90 17.25 -11.35 -13.68
CA GLY A 90 18.08 -11.03 -14.83
C GLY A 90 17.37 -11.09 -16.18
N LYS A 91 16.04 -11.08 -16.19
CA LYS A 91 15.27 -11.00 -17.43
C LYS A 91 15.28 -9.57 -17.96
N ALA A 92 15.15 -9.44 -19.28
CA ALA A 92 15.00 -8.14 -19.93
C ALA A 92 13.64 -7.52 -19.61
N LEU A 93 13.59 -6.19 -19.57
CA LEU A 93 12.33 -5.45 -19.55
C LEU A 93 11.58 -5.63 -20.87
N GLN A 94 10.26 -5.75 -20.79
CA GLN A 94 9.40 -5.71 -21.98
C GLN A 94 9.32 -4.28 -22.55
N SER A 95 9.27 -3.27 -21.68
CA SER A 95 9.28 -1.86 -22.04
C SER A 95 9.97 -1.04 -20.95
N VAL A 96 11.02 -0.31 -21.33
CA VAL A 96 11.77 0.58 -20.43
C VAL A 96 10.93 1.79 -20.06
N ASP A 97 10.28 2.40 -21.05
CA ASP A 97 9.41 3.56 -20.85
C ASP A 97 8.21 3.21 -19.98
N GLY A 98 7.60 2.04 -20.24
CA GLY A 98 6.48 1.54 -19.45
C GLY A 98 6.87 1.31 -17.99
N MET A 99 8.01 0.66 -17.74
CA MET A 99 8.51 0.45 -16.38
C MET A 99 8.82 1.77 -15.68
N SER A 100 9.50 2.69 -16.36
CA SER A 100 9.85 4.00 -15.81
C SER A 100 8.61 4.81 -15.45
N PHE A 101 7.58 4.76 -16.32
CA PHE A 101 6.31 5.42 -16.08
C PHE A 101 5.59 4.85 -14.84
N MET A 102 5.47 3.52 -14.73
CA MET A 102 4.79 2.88 -13.59
C MET A 102 5.49 3.18 -12.26
N LEU A 103 6.82 3.10 -12.22
CA LEU A 103 7.60 3.41 -11.02
C LEU A 103 7.35 4.86 -10.56
N ARG A 104 7.43 5.83 -11.49
CA ARG A 104 7.21 7.26 -11.20
C ARG A 104 5.79 7.54 -10.74
N ALA A 105 4.80 6.99 -11.45
CA ALA A 105 3.40 7.11 -11.05
C ALA A 105 3.17 6.63 -9.61
N PHE A 106 3.74 5.47 -9.25
CA PHE A 106 3.60 4.92 -7.91
C PHE A 106 4.29 5.80 -6.86
N PHE A 107 5.59 6.10 -7.00
CA PHE A 107 6.30 6.80 -5.94
C PHE A 107 5.83 8.25 -5.75
N ASP A 108 5.38 8.92 -6.81
CA ASP A 108 4.84 10.29 -6.71
C ASP A 108 3.47 10.30 -6.05
N SER A 109 2.63 9.30 -6.34
CA SER A 109 1.35 9.13 -5.65
C SER A 109 1.56 8.81 -4.17
N HIS A 110 2.38 7.80 -3.89
CA HIS A 110 2.62 7.31 -2.53
C HIS A 110 3.28 8.37 -1.64
N ARG A 111 4.17 9.23 -2.19
CA ARG A 111 4.71 10.40 -1.46
C ARG A 111 3.63 11.37 -1.00
N ARG A 112 2.69 11.70 -1.88
CA ARG A 112 1.56 12.59 -1.55
C ARG A 112 0.61 11.94 -0.55
N HIS A 113 0.39 10.64 -0.70
CA HIS A 113 -0.45 9.83 0.18
C HIS A 113 0.07 9.84 1.62
N ILE A 114 1.32 9.40 1.84
CA ILE A 114 1.95 9.39 3.17
C ILE A 114 2.06 10.81 3.76
N LEU A 115 2.31 11.83 2.93
CA LEU A 115 2.33 13.21 3.40
C LEU A 115 0.95 13.64 3.95
N PHE A 116 -0.12 13.31 3.23
CA PHE A 116 -1.48 13.62 3.63
C PHE A 116 -1.87 12.90 4.92
N GLU A 117 -1.52 11.62 5.07
CA GLU A 117 -1.76 10.88 6.31
C GLU A 117 -1.09 11.55 7.50
N ASN A 118 0.20 11.88 7.35
CA ASN A 118 0.98 12.48 8.43
C ASN A 118 0.48 13.88 8.80
N GLN A 119 0.04 14.68 7.83
CA GLN A 119 -0.37 16.06 8.05
C GLN A 119 -1.83 16.20 8.45
N ILE A 120 -2.69 15.28 8.02
CA ILE A 120 -4.15 15.41 8.13
C ILE A 120 -4.74 14.25 8.92
N ILE A 121 -4.57 13.01 8.48
CA ILE A 121 -5.22 11.84 9.09
C ILE A 121 -4.73 11.59 10.51
N LEU A 122 -3.43 11.43 10.72
CA LEU A 122 -2.88 11.10 12.04
C LEU A 122 -3.18 12.18 13.09
N PRO A 123 -3.09 13.50 12.79
CA PRO A 123 -3.54 14.54 13.71
C PRO A 123 -5.03 14.46 14.05
N MET A 124 -5.90 14.12 13.08
CA MET A 124 -7.34 13.94 13.34
C MET A 124 -7.59 12.69 14.18
N ALA A 125 -6.94 11.58 13.85
CA ALA A 125 -7.02 10.33 14.60
C ALA A 125 -6.68 10.54 16.08
N ARG A 126 -5.64 11.32 16.39
CA ARG A 126 -5.25 11.66 17.78
C ARG A 126 -6.30 12.47 18.54
N LYS A 127 -7.16 13.22 17.84
CA LYS A 127 -8.26 13.97 18.47
C LYS A 127 -9.50 13.10 18.69
N ILE A 128 -9.72 12.14 17.79
CA ILE A 128 -10.92 11.29 17.74
C ILE A 128 -10.76 10.05 18.63
N LEU A 129 -9.56 9.46 18.68
CA LEU A 129 -9.29 8.17 19.29
C LEU A 129 -8.68 8.30 20.68
N ASN A 130 -9.05 7.40 21.59
CA ASN A 130 -8.55 7.32 22.95
C ASN A 130 -7.65 6.09 23.13
N ALA A 131 -7.17 5.87 24.36
CA ALA A 131 -6.27 4.77 24.68
C ALA A 131 -6.86 3.38 24.38
N ASP A 132 -8.16 3.17 24.58
CA ASP A 132 -8.81 1.88 24.32
C ASP A 132 -8.84 1.59 22.81
N HIS A 133 -9.12 2.60 21.99
CA HIS A 133 -9.08 2.48 20.53
C HIS A 133 -7.65 2.20 20.03
N LEU A 134 -6.63 2.80 20.66
CA LEU A 134 -5.23 2.53 20.31
C LEU A 134 -4.83 1.08 20.60
N ALA A 135 -5.31 0.52 21.72
CA ALA A 135 -5.08 -0.90 22.04
C ALA A 135 -5.75 -1.83 21.02
N GLU A 136 -6.93 -1.46 20.51
CA GLU A 136 -7.60 -2.20 19.44
C GLU A 136 -6.79 -2.16 18.13
N ILE A 137 -6.29 -0.98 17.74
CA ILE A 137 -5.40 -0.83 16.57
C ILE A 137 -4.14 -1.69 16.74
N GLU A 138 -3.52 -1.68 17.92
CA GLU A 138 -2.33 -2.49 18.19
C GLU A 138 -2.59 -3.99 17.97
N GLN A 139 -3.74 -4.50 18.43
CA GLN A 139 -4.12 -5.89 18.19
C GLN A 139 -4.24 -6.19 16.69
N VAL A 140 -4.92 -5.33 15.93
CA VAL A 140 -5.05 -5.48 14.47
C VAL A 140 -3.69 -5.48 13.78
N ILE A 141 -2.79 -4.59 14.18
CA ILE A 141 -1.41 -4.52 13.65
C ILE A 141 -0.69 -5.85 13.89
N LEU A 142 -0.75 -6.40 15.10
CA LEU A 142 -0.10 -7.66 15.45
C LEU A 142 -0.67 -8.86 14.68
N GLU A 143 -1.98 -8.90 14.48
CA GLU A 143 -2.64 -9.89 13.64
C GLU A 143 -2.17 -9.79 12.18
N ASN A 144 -2.12 -8.58 11.63
CA ASN A 144 -1.65 -8.32 10.27
C ASN A 144 -0.19 -8.74 10.08
N ARG A 145 0.68 -8.53 11.08
CA ARG A 145 2.07 -9.05 11.05
C ARG A 145 2.12 -10.57 10.98
N SER A 146 1.18 -11.26 11.63
CA SER A 146 1.09 -12.72 11.61
C SER A 146 0.61 -13.24 10.25
N ILE A 147 -0.38 -12.57 9.64
CA ILE A 147 -0.88 -12.87 8.29
C ILE A 147 0.20 -12.66 7.23
N SER A 148 0.90 -11.53 7.28
CA SER A 148 1.94 -11.22 6.29
C SER A 148 3.10 -12.21 6.34
N LYS A 149 3.50 -12.66 7.54
CA LYS A 149 4.49 -13.74 7.66
C LYS A 149 4.04 -15.03 6.95
N ALA A 150 2.74 -15.34 6.98
CA ALA A 150 2.20 -16.49 6.27
C ALA A 150 2.16 -16.29 4.75
N SER A 151 1.78 -15.09 4.28
CA SER A 151 1.73 -14.77 2.84
C SER A 151 3.10 -14.60 2.19
N PHE A 152 4.14 -14.25 2.96
CA PHE A 152 5.54 -14.20 2.50
C PHE A 152 6.03 -15.54 1.93
N PHE A 153 5.55 -16.67 2.45
CA PHE A 153 5.93 -18.01 1.97
C PHE A 153 5.06 -18.53 0.83
N SER A 154 4.04 -17.77 0.40
CA SER A 154 3.19 -18.13 -0.74
C SER A 154 3.53 -17.26 -1.97
N PRO A 155 3.58 -17.83 -3.19
CA PRO A 155 3.66 -17.01 -4.40
C PRO A 155 2.45 -16.07 -4.48
N SER A 156 2.65 -14.83 -4.95
CA SER A 156 1.60 -13.80 -5.07
C SER A 156 0.34 -14.43 -5.70
N PRO A 157 -0.80 -14.47 -5.00
CA PRO A 157 -2.05 -14.87 -5.60
C PRO A 157 -2.54 -13.72 -6.48
N CYS A 158 -2.29 -13.83 -7.78
CA CYS A 158 -2.90 -12.97 -8.77
C CYS A 158 -4.45 -13.07 -8.63
N ALA A 159 -5.11 -11.91 -8.49
CA ALA A 159 -6.55 -11.69 -8.63
C ALA A 159 -7.55 -12.16 -7.54
N SER A 160 -7.17 -12.85 -6.47
CA SER A 160 -8.16 -13.43 -5.54
C SER A 160 -8.72 -12.48 -4.46
N ALA A 161 -8.03 -11.38 -4.12
CA ALA A 161 -8.49 -10.43 -3.10
C ALA A 161 -9.71 -9.59 -3.57
N LYS A 162 -9.82 -9.33 -4.88
CA LYS A 162 -10.95 -8.59 -5.49
C LYS A 162 -12.32 -9.26 -5.25
N ALA A 163 -12.37 -10.59 -5.18
CA ALA A 163 -13.62 -11.31 -5.01
C ALA A 163 -14.19 -11.24 -3.58
N ALA A 164 -13.31 -11.18 -2.56
CA ALA A 164 -13.73 -11.25 -1.15
C ALA A 164 -14.29 -9.92 -0.62
N PHE A 165 -13.86 -8.77 -1.17
CA PHE A 165 -14.36 -7.46 -0.79
C PHE A 165 -15.62 -7.06 -1.57
N MET A 166 -15.71 -7.36 -2.87
CA MET A 166 -16.93 -7.13 -3.67
C MET A 166 -18.15 -7.89 -3.13
N GLN A 167 -17.95 -9.06 -2.52
CA GLN A 167 -19.04 -9.81 -1.86
C GLN A 167 -19.50 -9.17 -0.54
N ARG A 168 -18.66 -8.34 0.10
CA ARG A 168 -18.93 -7.80 1.44
C ARG A 168 -19.75 -6.49 1.41
N ASN A 169 -19.83 -5.82 0.25
CA ASN A 169 -20.48 -4.51 0.09
C ASN A 169 -21.67 -4.50 -0.89
N GLN A 170 -22.30 -5.65 -1.18
CA GLN A 170 -23.57 -5.67 -1.92
C GLN A 170 -24.71 -5.18 -1.02
N TRP A 171 -24.98 -3.88 -1.04
CA TRP A 171 -26.28 -3.32 -0.67
C TRP A 171 -27.22 -3.49 -1.88
N SER A 172 -28.29 -4.21 -1.62
CA SER A 172 -29.43 -4.45 -2.49
C SER A 172 -30.08 -3.15 -2.96
N ASP A 173 -30.25 -3.02 -4.28
CA ASP A 173 -31.43 -2.39 -4.89
C ASP A 173 -32.46 -3.49 -5.21
#